data_AF-A0A1B7WNR9-F1
#
_entry.id   AF-A0A1B7WNR9-F1
#
_cell.length_a   1.000
_cell.length_b   1.000
_cell.length_c   1.000
_cell.angle_alpha   90.00
_cell.angle_beta   90.00
_cell.angle_gamma   90.00
#
_symmetry.space_group_name_H-M   'P 1'
#
loop_
_entity.id
_entity.type
_entity.pdbx_description
1 polymer ?
#
loop_
_entity_poly.entity_id
_entity_poly.type
_entity_poly.pdbx_seq_one_letter_code
_entity_poly.pdbx_strand_id
1 'polypeptide(L)'
;MKKHPDAHTARAVASVARRAKRVPKWLSADDKWMLRQAYALAKQRTEMFGFTWEVDHIIPLRGEHVSGLHVPTNVQVIPKALNRLKRNVYHPE
;
A
#
# COMPACT_ATOMS: atom_id res chain seq x y z
N MET A 1 -15.89 -13.26 16.23
CA MET A 1 -14.89 -12.21 15.87
C MET A 1 -15.09 -11.80 14.42
N LYS A 2 -15.56 -10.58 14.14
CA LYS A 2 -15.53 -10.04 12.77
C LYS A 2 -14.05 -9.87 12.39
N LYS A 3 -13.56 -10.70 11.46
CA LYS A 3 -12.21 -10.53 10.91
C LYS A 3 -12.24 -9.25 10.09
N HIS A 4 -11.36 -8.30 10.41
CA HIS A 4 -11.10 -7.10 9.60
C HIS A 4 -9.84 -7.36 8.76
N PRO A 5 -9.94 -8.08 7.62
CA PRO A 5 -8.79 -8.52 6.83
C PRO A 5 -7.97 -7.35 6.26
N ASP A 6 -8.62 -6.22 6.02
CA ASP A 6 -8.03 -4.94 5.62
C ASP A 6 -7.05 -4.39 6.67
N ALA A 7 -7.48 -4.30 7.94
CA ALA A 7 -6.64 -3.82 9.02
C ALA A 7 -5.49 -4.79 9.34
N HIS A 8 -5.65 -6.09 9.06
CA HIS A 8 -4.57 -7.06 9.15
C HIS A 8 -3.54 -6.85 8.03
N THR A 9 -4.00 -6.66 6.79
CA THR A 9 -3.15 -6.44 5.62
C THR A 9 -2.33 -5.17 5.77
N ALA A 10 -2.96 -4.06 6.21
CA ALA A 10 -2.30 -2.80 6.49
C ALA A 10 -1.15 -2.95 7.50
N ARG A 11 -1.39 -3.67 8.60
CA ARG A 11 -0.38 -3.93 9.63
C ARG A 11 0.78 -4.80 9.12
N ALA A 12 0.47 -5.82 8.33
CA ALA A 12 1.47 -6.71 7.74
C ALA A 12 2.40 -5.94 6.81
N VAL A 13 1.86 -5.13 5.89
CA VAL A 13 2.64 -4.30 4.97
C VAL A 13 3.48 -3.27 5.73
N ALA A 14 2.90 -2.58 6.71
CA ALA A 14 3.65 -1.63 7.53
C ALA A 14 4.80 -2.30 8.31
N SER A 15 4.61 -3.53 8.79
CA SER A 15 5.66 -4.31 9.45
C SER A 15 6.80 -4.66 8.49
N VAL A 16 6.48 -5.14 7.28
CA VAL A 16 7.47 -5.43 6.23
C VAL A 16 8.23 -4.16 5.83
N ALA A 17 7.53 -3.05 5.63
CA ALA A 17 8.13 -1.76 5.31
C ALA A 17 9.07 -1.30 6.44
N ARG A 18 8.69 -1.47 7.71
CA ARG A 18 9.53 -1.11 8.85
C ARG A 18 10.80 -1.96 8.92
N ARG A 19 10.68 -3.28 8.71
CA ARG A 19 11.84 -4.18 8.61
C ARG A 19 12.78 -3.79 7.46
N ALA A 20 12.21 -3.29 6.35
CA ALA A 20 12.97 -2.75 5.22
C ALA A 20 13.48 -1.31 5.44
N LYS A 21 13.26 -0.71 6.61
CA LYS A 21 13.60 0.68 6.96
C LYS A 21 12.97 1.72 6.02
N ARG A 22 11.75 1.45 5.53
CA ARG A 22 11.01 2.34 4.61
C ARG A 22 9.89 3.15 5.26
N VAL A 23 9.69 3.02 6.57
CA VAL A 23 8.67 3.78 7.31
C VAL A 23 9.36 4.97 7.99
N PRO A 24 9.15 6.21 7.53
CA PRO A 24 9.81 7.37 8.12
C PRO A 24 9.31 7.67 9.54
N LYS A 25 10.20 8.19 10.38
CA LYS A 25 9.85 8.59 11.76
C LYS A 25 8.97 9.84 11.81
N TRP A 26 9.03 10.67 10.77
CA TRP A 26 8.28 11.94 10.67
C TRP A 26 6.81 11.76 10.29
N LEU A 27 6.32 10.53 10.06
CA LEU A 27 4.91 10.28 9.77
C LEU A 27 4.00 10.75 10.92
N SER A 28 3.13 11.70 10.59
CA SER A 28 2.12 12.24 11.49
C SER A 28 1.01 11.22 11.81
N ALA A 29 0.11 11.58 12.72
CA ALA A 29 -1.11 10.80 12.96
C ALA A 29 -2.00 10.76 11.71
N ASP A 30 -2.08 11.87 10.99
CA ASP A 30 -2.88 12.00 9.77
C ASP A 30 -2.29 11.17 8.62
N ASP A 31 -0.97 11.12 8.47
CA ASP A 31 -0.34 10.24 7.48
C ASP A 31 -0.65 8.77 7.73
N LYS A 32 -0.57 8.35 9.00
CA LYS A 32 -0.93 6.99 9.41
C LYS A 32 -2.42 6.72 9.24
N TRP A 33 -3.26 7.74 9.39
CA TRP A 33 -4.68 7.64 9.10
C TRP A 33 -4.95 7.49 7.60
N MET A 34 -4.33 8.31 6.75
CA MET A 34 -4.43 8.23 5.29
C MET A 34 -4.00 6.86 4.76
N LEU A 35 -2.88 6.32 5.26
CA LEU A 35 -2.42 4.96 4.91
C LEU A 35 -3.48 3.91 5.25
N ARG A 36 -4.17 4.02 6.39
CA ARG A 36 -5.28 3.11 6.75
C ARG A 36 -6.49 3.29 5.83
N GLN A 37 -6.82 4.53 5.45
CA GLN A 37 -7.91 4.81 4.52
C GLN A 37 -7.67 4.19 3.14
N ALA A 38 -6.42 4.12 2.66
CA ALA A 38 -6.11 3.44 1.41
C ALA A 38 -6.54 1.95 1.41
N TYR A 39 -6.32 1.23 2.52
CA TYR A 39 -6.77 -0.16 2.65
C TYR A 39 -8.29 -0.28 2.77
N ALA A 40 -8.94 0.67 3.47
CA ALA A 40 -10.39 0.72 3.56
C ALA A 40 -11.01 0.95 2.16
N LEU A 41 -10.43 1.87 1.39
CA LEU A 41 -10.84 2.17 0.01
C LEU A 41 -10.64 0.96 -0.91
N ALA A 42 -9.51 0.24 -0.81
CA ALA A 42 -9.27 -0.98 -1.59
C ALA A 42 -10.35 -2.05 -1.32
N LYS A 43 -10.74 -2.21 -0.05
CA LYS A 43 -11.84 -3.10 0.31
C LYS A 43 -13.17 -2.63 -0.29
N GLN A 44 -13.52 -1.36 -0.11
CA GLN A 44 -14.75 -0.79 -0.65
C GLN A 44 -14.84 -0.94 -2.17
N ARG A 45 -13.75 -0.68 -2.90
CA ARG A 45 -13.68 -0.87 -4.35
C ARG A 45 -13.81 -2.35 -4.75
N THR A 46 -13.25 -3.26 -3.95
CA THR A 46 -13.43 -4.71 -4.18
C THR A 46 -14.89 -5.12 -4.08
N GLU A 47 -15.59 -4.63 -3.05
CA GLU A 47 -17.02 -4.89 -2.85
C GLU A 47 -17.88 -4.26 -3.95
N MET A 48 -17.53 -3.04 -4.39
CA MET A 48 -18.27 -2.27 -5.40
C MET A 48 -18.11 -2.84 -6.82
N PHE A 49 -16.90 -3.24 -7.21
CA PHE A 49 -16.59 -3.63 -8.59
C PHE A 49 -16.55 -5.15 -8.82
N GLY A 50 -16.61 -5.96 -7.77
CA GLY A 50 -16.64 -7.42 -7.87
C GLY A 50 -15.29 -8.08 -8.20
N PHE A 51 -14.18 -7.33 -8.21
CA PHE A 51 -12.83 -7.85 -8.37
C PHE A 51 -11.86 -7.21 -7.38
N THR A 52 -10.75 -7.88 -7.06
CA THR A 52 -9.84 -7.43 -5.99
C THR A 52 -9.09 -6.15 -6.35
N TRP A 53 -9.13 -5.19 -5.43
CA TRP A 53 -8.27 -4.01 -5.39
C TRP A 53 -7.25 -4.14 -4.26
N GLU A 54 -6.06 -3.60 -4.47
CA GLU A 54 -4.94 -3.64 -3.53
C GLU A 54 -4.32 -2.26 -3.37
N VAL A 55 -3.62 -2.09 -2.24
CA VAL A 55 -2.75 -0.94 -2.00
C VAL A 55 -1.37 -1.27 -2.60
N ASP A 56 -0.92 -0.46 -3.54
CA ASP A 56 0.40 -0.53 -4.17
C ASP A 56 1.27 0.68 -3.78
N HIS A 57 2.58 0.49 -3.84
CA HIS A 57 3.55 1.58 -3.70
C HIS A 57 4.00 2.06 -5.07
N ILE A 58 3.71 3.31 -5.43
CA ILE A 58 4.03 3.90 -6.75
C ILE A 58 5.52 3.65 -7.07
N ILE A 59 6.40 4.09 -6.16
CA ILE A 59 7.81 3.69 -6.12
C ILE A 59 7.92 2.47 -5.19
N PRO A 60 8.43 1.32 -5.69
CA PRO A 60 8.47 0.08 -4.92
C PRO A 60 9.36 0.23 -3.69
N LEU A 61 8.98 -0.43 -2.59
CA LEU A 61 9.80 -0.43 -1.37
C LEU A 61 11.14 -1.16 -1.54
N ARG A 62 11.19 -2.10 -2.50
CA ARG A 62 12.34 -2.98 -2.79
C ARG A 62 12.52 -3.14 -4.30
N GLY A 63 12.60 -2.03 -5.01
CA GLY A 63 13.01 -2.04 -6.42
C GLY A 63 14.50 -2.30 -6.54
N GLU A 64 14.92 -2.77 -7.72
CA GLU A 64 16.32 -3.01 -8.06
C GLU A 64 17.14 -1.71 -8.07
N HIS A 65 16.59 -0.68 -8.73
CA HIS A 65 17.27 0.61 -8.93
C HIS A 65 16.75 1.73 -8.04
N VAL A 66 15.53 1.60 -7.50
CA VAL A 66 14.88 2.64 -6.69
C VAL A 66 14.18 2.04 -5.48
N SER A 67 14.04 2.85 -4.42
CA SER A 67 13.34 2.44 -3.21
C SER A 67 12.50 3.58 -2.63
N GLY A 68 11.19 3.40 -2.67
CA GLY A 68 10.22 4.35 -2.13
C GLY A 68 10.05 4.25 -0.61
N LEU A 69 9.31 5.20 -0.05
CA LEU A 69 8.92 5.23 1.35
C LEU A 69 7.47 4.75 1.52
N HIS A 70 7.14 4.19 2.68
CA HIS A 70 5.76 3.87 3.04
C HIS A 70 5.08 5.12 3.62
N VAL A 71 4.69 6.02 2.70
CA VAL A 71 4.09 7.33 2.97
C VAL A 71 2.84 7.50 2.11
N PRO A 72 1.88 8.36 2.49
CA PRO A 72 0.64 8.55 1.75
C PRO A 72 0.85 8.92 0.27
N THR A 73 1.83 9.79 -0.02
CA THR A 73 2.14 10.24 -1.38
C THR A 73 2.77 9.18 -2.28
N ASN A 74 3.23 8.06 -1.70
CA ASN A 74 3.81 6.95 -2.45
C ASN A 74 2.88 5.73 -2.46
N VAL A 75 1.61 5.90 -2.12
CA VAL A 75 0.63 4.82 -2.05
C VAL A 75 -0.52 5.10 -3.02
N GLN A 76 -0.93 4.07 -3.75
CA GLN A 76 -2.08 4.11 -4.65
C GLN A 76 -2.98 2.90 -4.44
N VAL A 77 -4.28 3.05 -4.74
CA VAL A 77 -5.25 1.96 -4.68
C VAL A 77 -5.63 1.56 -6.10
N ILE A 78 -5.19 0.38 -6.52
CA ILE A 78 -5.30 -0.09 -7.91
C ILE A 78 -5.87 -1.52 -7.96
N PRO A 79 -6.44 -1.96 -9.10
CA PRO A 79 -6.81 -3.35 -9.30
C PRO A 79 -5.61 -4.28 -9.08
N LYS A 80 -5.85 -5.42 -8.44
CA LYS A 80 -4.82 -6.45 -8.18
C LYS A 80 -4.09 -6.88 -9.46
N ALA A 81 -4.81 -6.97 -10.58
CA ALA A 81 -4.23 -7.32 -11.87
C ALA A 81 -3.15 -6.32 -12.31
N LEU A 82 -3.42 -5.01 -12.17
CA LEU A 82 -2.44 -3.96 -12.49
C LEU A 82 -1.24 -3.99 -11.53
N ASN A 83 -1.47 -4.22 -10.23
CA ASN A 83 -0.39 -4.35 -9.25
C ASN A 83 0.56 -5.51 -9.60
N ARG A 84 0.00 -6.68 -10.00
CA ARG A 84 0.80 -7.84 -10.42
C ARG A 84 1.57 -7.60 -11.71
N LEU A 85 1.02 -6.81 -12.62
CA LEU A 85 1.70 -6.41 -13.85
C LEU A 85 2.90 -5.49 -13.57
N LYS A 86 2.73 -4.49 -12.69
CA LYS A 86 3.77 -3.51 -12.31
C LYS A 86 4.98 -4.14 -11.62
N ARG A 87 4.76 -5.15 -10.76
CA ARG A 87 5.83 -5.78 -9.95
C ARG A 87 6.58 -4.74 -9.10
N ASN A 88 7.83 -5.01 -8.74
CA ASN A 88 8.71 -4.08 -8.04
C ASN A 88 9.47 -3.15 -9.01
N VAL A 89 8.82 -2.69 -10.08
CA VAL A 89 9.42 -1.78 -11.06
C VAL A 89 8.79 -0.39 -10.89
N TYR A 90 9.62 0.63 -11.01
CA TYR A 90 9.18 2.01 -11.15
C TYR A 90 9.42 2.43 -12.58
N HIS A 91 8.37 2.89 -13.24
CA HIS A 91 8.45 3.47 -14.57
C HIS A 91 8.36 4.99 -14.40
N PRO A 92 9.46 5.74 -14.58
CA PRO A 92 9.35 7.18 -14.72
C PRO A 92 8.58 7.46 -16.00
N GLU A 93 7.51 8.25 -15.89
CA GLU A 93 6.85 8.83 -17.07
C GLU A 93 7.76 9.88 -17.73
#